data_AF-A0A0D0AWM8-F1
#
_entry.id   AF-A0A0D0AWM8-F1
#
_cell.length_a   1.000
_cell.length_b   1.000
_cell.length_c   1.000
_cell.angle_alpha   90.00
_cell.angle_beta   90.00
_cell.angle_gamma   90.00
#
_symmetry.space_group_name_H-M   'P 1'
#
loop_
_entity.id
_entity.type
_entity.pdbx_description
1 polymer ?
#
loop_
_entity_poly.entity_id
_entity_poly.type
_entity_poly.pdbx_seq_one_letter_code
_entity_poly.pdbx_strand_id
1 'polypeptide(L)'
;MLVARLTASSKRKIRGLIKRHLDLTKLFRNLPQSRLDFLKREVLLDTDLSFLTQYEDGWAVDVLIRKVYFERHQMVQEKLRPVRRVRRYNHQSLLTSSRSRVSPEPRLRARRTRANTSSRVAFLSTRLDSATPSLLRFHKAIVQAGLCTDEHLHQLFHMSAASRDTFISQALGRMKSTIFERVAVMDILERMNNEQL
;
A
#
# COMPACT_ATOMS: atom_id res chain seq x y z
N MET A 1 16.06 -2.73 -9.71
CA MET A 1 16.41 -1.65 -10.67
C MET A 1 15.25 -0.73 -11.08
N LEU A 2 13.97 -1.04 -10.84
CA LEU A 2 12.81 -0.22 -11.23
C LEU A 2 12.71 1.15 -10.52
N VAL A 3 13.21 1.27 -9.28
CA VAL A 3 13.11 2.50 -8.48
C VAL A 3 14.09 3.58 -8.92
N ALA A 4 15.21 3.20 -9.55
CA ALA A 4 16.26 4.14 -9.97
C ALA A 4 15.89 4.93 -11.24
N ARG A 5 14.94 4.44 -12.04
CA ARG A 5 14.49 5.10 -13.29
C ARG A 5 13.18 5.87 -13.17
N LEU A 6 12.52 5.85 -12.01
CA LEU A 6 11.27 6.58 -11.84
C LEU A 6 11.54 8.07 -11.63
N THR A 7 11.51 8.84 -12.71
CA THR A 7 11.66 10.30 -12.61
C THR A 7 10.51 10.91 -11.82
N ALA A 8 10.77 12.07 -11.20
CA ALA A 8 9.72 12.85 -10.52
C ALA A 8 8.56 13.21 -11.48
N SER A 9 8.86 13.36 -12.77
CA SER A 9 7.86 13.60 -13.84
C SER A 9 6.93 12.39 -14.02
N SER A 10 7.49 11.19 -14.19
CA SER A 10 6.73 9.94 -14.34
C SER A 10 5.82 9.68 -13.14
N LYS A 11 6.33 9.91 -11.92
CA LYS A 11 5.52 9.78 -10.69
C LYS A 11 4.36 10.78 -10.65
N ARG A 12 4.58 12.02 -11.11
CA ARG A 12 3.55 13.08 -11.17
C ARG A 12 2.45 12.72 -12.18
N LYS A 13 2.83 12.19 -13.35
CA LYS A 13 1.87 11.70 -14.36
C LYS A 13 1.00 10.56 -13.85
N ILE A 14 1.61 9.52 -13.29
CA ILE A 14 0.88 8.38 -12.70
C ILE A 14 -0.05 8.85 -11.59
N ARG A 15 0.40 9.79 -10.74
CA ARG A 15 -0.43 10.42 -9.71
C ARG A 15 -1.64 11.15 -10.32
N GLY A 16 -1.46 11.86 -11.44
CA GLY A 16 -2.54 12.51 -12.17
C GLY A 16 -3.57 11.53 -12.74
N LEU A 17 -3.11 10.41 -13.30
CA LEU A 17 -3.97 9.34 -13.81
C LEU A 17 -4.78 8.68 -12.68
N ILE A 18 -4.13 8.34 -11.56
CA ILE A 18 -4.77 7.79 -10.37
C ILE A 18 -5.87 8.71 -9.84
N LYS A 19 -5.62 10.03 -9.76
CA LYS A 19 -6.61 11.00 -9.28
C LYS A 19 -7.85 11.10 -10.18
N ARG A 20 -7.69 10.87 -11.49
CA ARG A 20 -8.77 10.94 -12.49
C ARG A 20 -9.64 9.70 -12.49
N HIS A 21 -9.02 8.52 -12.35
CA HIS A 21 -9.68 7.25 -12.65
C HIS A 21 -9.98 6.38 -11.44
N LEU A 22 -9.31 6.62 -10.30
CA LEU A 22 -9.49 5.82 -9.09
C LEU A 22 -10.19 6.61 -7.99
N ASP A 23 -11.07 5.91 -7.28
CA ASP A 23 -11.72 6.42 -6.08
C ASP A 23 -10.77 6.31 -4.87
N LEU A 24 -10.13 7.42 -4.52
CA LEU A 24 -9.16 7.51 -3.43
C LEU A 24 -9.75 7.25 -2.03
N THR A 25 -11.08 7.23 -1.90
CA THR A 25 -11.74 6.89 -0.62
C THR A 25 -11.69 5.39 -0.34
N LYS A 26 -11.56 4.56 -1.39
CA LYS A 26 -11.53 3.11 -1.29
C LYS A 26 -10.11 2.61 -1.04
N LEU A 27 -10.01 1.45 -0.39
CA LEU A 27 -8.74 0.74 -0.32
C LEU A 27 -8.38 0.20 -1.70
N PHE A 28 -7.08 0.09 -1.99
CA PHE A 28 -6.60 -0.39 -3.30
C PHE A 28 -7.22 -1.73 -3.69
N ARG A 29 -7.26 -2.68 -2.74
CA ARG A 29 -7.87 -4.01 -2.90
C ARG A 29 -9.39 -4.01 -3.18
N ASN A 30 -10.07 -2.89 -2.91
CA ASN A 30 -11.50 -2.74 -3.11
C ASN A 30 -11.81 -1.95 -4.40
N LEU A 31 -10.79 -1.62 -5.20
CA LEU A 31 -11.00 -0.96 -6.48
C LEU A 31 -11.49 -1.98 -7.50
N PRO A 32 -12.41 -1.61 -8.41
CA PRO A 32 -12.84 -2.50 -9.48
C PRO A 32 -11.65 -2.87 -10.36
N GLN A 33 -11.48 -4.17 -10.63
CA GLN A 33 -10.38 -4.65 -11.48
C GLN A 33 -10.39 -3.99 -12.87
N SER A 34 -11.59 -3.78 -13.44
CA SER A 34 -11.76 -3.08 -14.72
C SER A 34 -11.19 -1.65 -14.72
N ARG A 35 -11.20 -0.94 -13.59
CA ARG A 35 -10.60 0.40 -13.45
C ARG A 35 -9.08 0.33 -13.34
N LEU A 36 -8.56 -0.70 -12.68
CA LEU A 36 -7.12 -0.94 -12.62
C LEU A 36 -6.56 -1.33 -13.98
N ASP A 37 -7.25 -2.21 -14.71
CA ASP A 37 -6.86 -2.64 -16.05
C ASP A 37 -6.92 -1.47 -17.04
N PHE A 38 -7.94 -0.63 -16.95
CA PHE A 38 -8.04 0.59 -17.75
C PHE A 38 -6.86 1.54 -17.48
N LEU A 39 -6.58 1.81 -16.20
CA LEU A 39 -5.46 2.65 -15.80
C LEU A 39 -4.11 2.07 -16.25
N LYS A 40 -3.95 0.75 -16.18
CA LYS A 40 -2.75 0.03 -16.64
C LYS A 40 -2.55 0.22 -18.14
N ARG A 41 -3.61 0.08 -18.95
CA ARG A 41 -3.56 0.36 -20.39
C ARG A 41 -3.20 1.81 -20.68
N GLU A 42 -3.81 2.76 -19.98
CA GLU A 42 -3.53 4.19 -20.19
C GLU A 42 -2.09 4.57 -19.83
N VAL A 43 -1.51 3.94 -18.79
CA VAL A 43 -0.10 4.10 -18.43
C VAL A 43 0.82 3.53 -19.51
N LEU A 44 0.49 2.36 -20.07
CA LEU A 44 1.29 1.73 -21.14
C LEU A 44 1.21 2.49 -22.47
N LEU A 45 0.14 3.25 -22.70
CA LEU A 45 -0.05 4.09 -23.89
C LEU A 45 0.64 5.46 -23.77
N ASP A 46 1.08 5.87 -22.57
CA ASP A 46 1.80 7.15 -22.38
C ASP A 46 3.27 7.01 -22.82
N THR A 47 3.68 7.81 -23.81
CA THR A 47 5.04 7.80 -24.37
C THR A 47 6.13 8.04 -23.34
N ASP A 48 5.85 8.83 -22.30
CA ASP A 48 6.82 9.12 -21.22
C ASP A 48 6.98 7.95 -20.24
N LEU A 49 6.08 6.97 -20.31
CA LEU A 49 6.07 5.75 -19.51
C LEU A 49 6.33 4.51 -20.38
N SER A 50 6.70 4.70 -21.65
CA SER A 50 7.01 3.61 -22.60
C SER A 50 8.08 2.65 -22.09
N PHE A 51 9.03 3.10 -21.28
CA PHE A 51 10.00 2.20 -20.62
C PHE A 51 9.34 1.15 -19.71
N LEU A 52 8.05 1.26 -19.38
CA LEU A 52 7.32 0.26 -18.61
C LEU A 52 6.85 -0.91 -19.47
N THR A 53 6.82 -0.79 -20.79
CA THR A 53 6.44 -1.88 -21.72
C THR A 53 7.51 -2.97 -21.78
N GLN A 54 8.76 -2.66 -21.41
CA GLN A 54 9.86 -3.64 -21.33
C GLN A 54 9.68 -4.68 -20.22
N TYR A 55 8.70 -4.50 -19.33
CA TYR A 55 8.38 -5.45 -18.27
C TYR A 55 7.19 -6.29 -18.69
N GLU A 56 7.42 -7.61 -18.81
CA GLU A 56 6.40 -8.59 -19.17
C GLU A 56 5.16 -8.48 -18.28
N ASP A 57 3.99 -8.78 -18.85
CA ASP A 57 2.68 -8.74 -18.18
C ASP A 57 2.31 -7.39 -17.51
N GLY A 58 3.09 -6.33 -17.73
CA GLY A 58 2.87 -5.01 -17.15
C GLY A 58 2.91 -5.00 -15.61
N TRP A 59 3.54 -5.97 -14.95
CA TRP A 59 3.61 -6.05 -13.48
C TRP A 59 4.25 -4.79 -12.87
N ALA A 60 5.21 -4.20 -13.59
CA ALA A 60 5.88 -2.97 -13.18
C ALA A 60 4.89 -1.80 -13.05
N VAL A 61 3.90 -1.74 -13.95
CA VAL A 61 2.83 -0.75 -13.91
C VAL A 61 1.97 -0.96 -12.66
N ASP A 62 1.61 -2.20 -12.34
CA ASP A 62 0.80 -2.52 -11.16
C ASP A 62 1.52 -2.14 -9.86
N VAL A 63 2.82 -2.43 -9.77
CA VAL A 63 3.66 -2.06 -8.61
C VAL A 63 3.74 -0.53 -8.48
N LEU A 64 3.88 0.20 -9.58
CA LEU A 64 3.95 1.65 -9.56
C LEU A 64 2.62 2.30 -9.20
N ILE A 65 1.52 1.83 -9.78
CA ILE A 65 0.17 2.30 -9.43
C ILE A 65 -0.05 2.07 -7.94
N ARG A 66 0.21 0.86 -7.41
CA ARG A 66 0.10 0.57 -5.97
C ARG A 66 0.95 1.53 -5.15
N LYS A 67 2.24 1.67 -5.48
CA LYS A 67 3.18 2.51 -4.74
C LYS A 67 2.72 3.96 -4.67
N VAL A 68 2.28 4.53 -5.79
CA VAL A 68 1.76 5.89 -5.84
C VAL A 68 0.41 5.98 -5.11
N TYR A 69 -0.45 4.98 -5.22
CA TYR A 69 -1.73 4.92 -4.51
C TYR A 69 -1.60 4.77 -3.00
N PHE A 70 -0.56 4.12 -2.48
CA PHE A 70 -0.30 4.06 -1.04
C PHE A 70 0.02 5.46 -0.46
N GLU A 71 0.48 6.39 -1.30
CA GLU A 71 0.61 7.82 -0.96
C GLU A 71 -0.71 8.59 -1.09
N ARG A 72 -1.87 7.92 -1.27
CA ARG A 72 -3.19 8.57 -1.46
C ARG A 72 -3.56 9.55 -0.35
N HIS A 73 -3.08 9.34 0.88
CA HIS A 73 -3.33 10.28 1.97
C HIS A 73 -2.79 11.69 1.65
N GLN A 74 -1.64 11.78 0.96
CA GLN A 74 -1.12 13.07 0.47
C GLN A 74 -2.03 13.67 -0.62
N MET A 75 -2.58 12.83 -1.49
CA MET A 75 -3.48 13.28 -2.58
C MET A 75 -4.86 13.73 -2.06
N VAL A 76 -5.37 13.07 -1.04
CA VAL A 76 -6.61 13.44 -0.34
C VAL A 76 -6.39 14.72 0.45
N GLN A 77 -5.24 14.87 1.13
CA GLN A 77 -4.88 16.12 1.80
C GLN A 77 -4.67 17.28 0.82
N GLU A 78 -4.12 17.04 -0.38
CA GLU A 78 -4.04 18.05 -1.45
C GLU A 78 -5.44 18.50 -1.92
N LYS A 79 -6.43 17.60 -2.00
CA LYS A 79 -7.83 17.95 -2.31
C LYS A 79 -8.51 18.72 -1.17
N LEU A 80 -8.11 18.46 0.08
CA LEU A 80 -8.67 19.08 1.28
C LEU A 80 -7.92 20.33 1.74
N ARG A 81 -6.81 20.71 1.08
CA ARG A 81 -6.18 22.00 1.38
C ARG A 81 -7.19 23.08 1.02
N PRO A 82 -7.68 23.86 2.00
CA PRO A 82 -8.44 25.05 1.66
C PRO A 82 -7.52 25.85 0.74
N VAL A 83 -8.01 26.15 -0.45
CA VAL A 83 -7.37 27.11 -1.34
C VAL A 83 -7.16 28.34 -0.47
N ARG A 84 -5.92 28.59 -0.04
CA ARG A 84 -5.53 29.86 0.57
C ARG A 84 -5.66 30.87 -0.56
N ARG A 85 -6.90 31.31 -0.80
CA ARG A 85 -7.16 32.52 -1.54
C ARG A 85 -6.49 33.60 -0.71
N VAL A 86 -5.32 34.03 -1.16
CA VAL A 86 -4.77 35.32 -0.80
C VAL A 86 -5.78 36.33 -1.31
N ARG A 87 -6.80 36.62 -0.50
CA ARG A 87 -7.57 37.84 -0.58
C ARG A 87 -7.13 38.69 0.59
N ARG A 88 -6.06 39.44 0.36
CA ARG A 88 -5.96 40.79 0.95
C ARG A 88 -7.23 41.50 0.51
N TYR A 89 -8.10 41.85 1.44
CA TYR A 89 -8.86 43.10 1.47
C TYR A 89 -9.52 43.19 2.85
N ASN A 90 -9.13 44.23 3.58
CA ASN A 90 -9.77 44.70 4.80
C ASN A 90 -11.26 44.93 4.55
N HIS A 91 -12.11 44.59 5.52
CA HIS A 91 -13.13 45.50 6.07
C HIS A 91 -13.76 44.87 7.33
N GLN A 92 -13.80 45.67 8.40
CA GLN A 92 -14.70 45.60 9.56
C GLN A 92 -16.13 45.18 9.12
N SER A 93 -16.97 44.47 9.87
CA SER A 93 -17.49 44.82 11.20
C SER A 93 -18.61 43.84 11.59
N LEU A 94 -18.71 43.53 12.89
CA LEU A 94 -19.92 43.36 13.72
C LEU A 94 -20.96 42.22 13.50
N LEU A 95 -21.06 41.43 14.58
CA LEU A 95 -22.27 41.05 15.36
C LEU A 95 -23.12 39.81 15.01
N THR A 96 -23.62 39.25 16.13
CA THR A 96 -24.68 38.24 16.38
C THR A 96 -24.24 36.77 16.24
N SER A 97 -24.24 35.89 17.25
CA SER A 97 -25.09 35.56 18.42
C SER A 97 -25.84 34.24 18.21
N SER A 98 -25.49 33.26 19.05
CA SER A 98 -26.30 32.19 19.67
C SER A 98 -27.25 31.31 18.82
N ARG A 99 -27.05 29.97 18.85
CA ARG A 99 -27.73 29.04 19.78
C ARG A 99 -27.47 27.56 19.46
N SER A 100 -27.25 26.82 20.54
CA SER A 100 -27.49 25.40 20.82
C SER A 100 -28.52 24.68 19.93
N ARG A 101 -28.27 23.42 19.57
CA ARG A 101 -29.12 22.28 19.97
C ARG A 101 -28.57 20.90 19.54
N VAL A 102 -28.50 20.02 20.55
CA VAL A 102 -29.04 18.64 20.58
C VAL A 102 -28.16 17.50 20.03
N SER A 103 -27.65 16.73 21.01
CA SER A 103 -27.25 15.31 20.94
C SER A 103 -28.37 14.41 20.44
N PRO A 104 -28.07 13.27 19.80
CA PRO A 104 -28.12 12.04 20.59
C PRO A 104 -26.97 11.06 20.28
N GLU A 105 -26.35 10.53 21.33
CA GLU A 105 -25.79 9.16 21.31
C GLU A 105 -26.97 8.18 21.23
N PRO A 106 -26.84 7.04 20.52
CA PRO A 106 -26.56 5.84 21.31
C PRO A 106 -25.58 4.86 20.63
N ARG A 107 -24.81 4.23 21.52
CA ARG A 107 -23.93 3.09 21.31
C ARG A 107 -24.64 1.92 20.60
N LEU A 108 -24.05 1.39 19.53
CA LEU A 108 -24.18 -0.03 19.19
C LEU A 108 -22.85 -0.60 18.71
N ARG A 109 -22.30 -1.47 19.57
CA ARG A 109 -21.18 -2.35 19.32
C ARG A 109 -21.47 -3.23 18.11
N ALA A 110 -20.75 -3.02 17.00
CA ALA A 110 -20.66 -4.03 15.95
C ALA A 110 -19.49 -4.98 16.27
N ARG A 111 -19.82 -5.98 17.10
CA ARG A 111 -19.48 -7.38 16.89
C ARG A 111 -18.03 -7.68 16.48
N ARG A 112 -17.21 -7.97 17.50
CA ARG A 112 -16.07 -8.90 17.37
C ARG A 112 -16.59 -10.22 16.81
N THR A 113 -16.45 -10.44 15.51
CA THR A 113 -16.37 -11.80 14.97
C THR A 113 -14.95 -12.28 15.25
N ARG A 114 -14.79 -12.95 16.41
CA ARG A 114 -13.77 -13.98 16.58
C ARG A 114 -14.00 -15.02 15.48
N ALA A 115 -13.32 -14.87 14.36
CA ALA A 115 -13.04 -16.01 13.50
C ALA A 115 -11.78 -16.65 14.09
N ASN A 116 -11.97 -17.80 14.72
CA ASN A 116 -10.93 -18.64 15.29
C ASN A 116 -10.21 -19.43 14.18
N THR A 117 -9.76 -18.73 13.14
CA THR A 117 -8.82 -19.25 12.15
C THR A 117 -7.47 -18.66 12.49
N SER A 118 -6.53 -19.51 12.94
CA SER A 118 -5.13 -19.13 13.12
C SER A 118 -4.62 -18.51 11.82
N SER A 119 -4.60 -17.18 11.74
CA SER A 119 -4.17 -16.48 10.53
C SER A 119 -2.71 -16.85 10.29
N ARG A 120 -2.37 -17.30 9.09
CA ARG A 120 -0.99 -17.63 8.72
C ARG A 120 -0.07 -16.41 8.81
N VAL A 121 -0.63 -15.20 8.67
CA VAL A 121 0.08 -13.95 8.98
C VAL A 121 0.37 -13.81 10.47
N ALA A 122 -0.54 -14.24 11.36
CA ALA A 122 -0.24 -14.34 12.79
C ALA A 122 0.81 -15.43 13.07
N PHE A 123 0.76 -16.55 12.34
CA PHE A 123 1.78 -17.61 12.41
C PHE A 123 3.17 -17.15 11.94
N LEU A 124 3.24 -16.24 10.97
CA LEU A 124 4.49 -15.60 10.54
C LEU A 124 5.13 -14.83 11.70
N SER A 125 4.33 -14.13 12.52
CA SER A 125 4.86 -13.39 13.67
C SER A 125 5.50 -14.31 14.71
N THR A 126 4.86 -15.44 15.03
CA THR A 126 5.41 -16.45 15.95
C THR A 126 6.63 -17.17 15.37
N ARG A 127 6.64 -17.48 14.06
CA ARG A 127 7.80 -18.11 13.42
C ARG A 127 9.03 -17.19 13.38
N LEU A 128 8.83 -15.90 13.08
CA LEU A 128 9.90 -14.91 13.13
C LEU A 128 10.47 -14.78 14.55
N ASP A 129 9.62 -14.73 15.57
CA ASP A 129 10.04 -14.67 16.98
C ASP A 129 10.79 -15.93 17.41
N SER A 130 10.32 -17.11 17.00
CA SER A 130 10.92 -18.41 17.36
C SER A 130 12.27 -18.68 16.69
N ALA A 131 12.48 -18.17 15.47
CA ALA A 131 13.74 -18.36 14.75
C ALA A 131 14.84 -17.43 15.30
N THR A 132 14.48 -16.17 15.58
CA THR A 132 15.36 -15.22 16.26
C THR A 132 14.55 -14.00 16.68
N PRO A 133 14.61 -13.54 17.95
CA PRO A 133 13.84 -12.37 18.40
C PRO A 133 14.14 -11.09 17.59
N SER A 134 15.34 -10.99 17.02
CA SER A 134 15.75 -9.88 16.14
C SER A 134 14.95 -9.83 14.84
N LEU A 135 14.39 -10.94 14.36
CA LEU A 135 13.61 -10.99 13.11
C LEU A 135 12.18 -10.49 13.28
N LEU A 136 11.64 -10.52 14.51
CA LEU A 136 10.29 -10.01 14.79
C LEU A 136 10.13 -8.53 14.43
N ARG A 137 11.21 -7.75 14.52
CA ARG A 137 11.23 -6.33 14.10
C ARG A 137 10.83 -6.12 12.63
N PHE A 138 11.03 -7.14 11.80
CA PHE A 138 10.69 -7.12 10.38
C PHE A 138 9.23 -7.45 10.10
N HIS A 139 8.50 -8.08 11.03
CA HIS A 139 7.09 -8.43 10.85
C HIS A 139 6.25 -7.22 10.40
N LYS A 140 6.43 -6.06 11.06
CA LYS A 140 5.73 -4.83 10.69
C LYS A 140 6.08 -4.36 9.27
N ALA A 141 7.35 -4.46 8.87
CA ALA A 141 7.81 -4.05 7.54
C ALA A 141 7.24 -4.97 6.44
N ILE A 142 7.20 -6.28 6.71
CA ILE A 142 6.66 -7.31 5.82
C ILE A 142 5.14 -7.14 5.63
N VAL A 143 4.40 -6.89 6.71
CA VAL A 143 2.96 -6.59 6.67
C VAL A 143 2.70 -5.29 5.91
N GLN A 144 3.51 -4.25 6.13
CA GLN A 144 3.40 -2.97 5.41
C GLN A 144 3.78 -3.07 3.93
N ALA A 145 4.62 -4.03 3.55
CA ALA A 145 5.01 -4.28 2.17
C ALA A 145 3.91 -5.03 1.38
N GLY A 146 2.98 -5.71 2.06
CA GLY A 146 1.80 -6.30 1.42
C GLY A 146 1.30 -7.60 2.04
N LEU A 147 2.08 -8.26 2.90
CA LEU A 147 1.71 -9.56 3.50
C LEU A 147 0.83 -9.39 4.74
N CYS A 148 -0.36 -8.81 4.56
CA CYS A 148 -1.31 -8.54 5.63
C CYS A 148 -2.50 -9.51 5.70
N THR A 149 -2.61 -10.44 4.74
CA THR A 149 -3.65 -11.48 4.73
C THR A 149 -3.08 -12.82 4.25
N ASP A 150 -3.75 -13.91 4.59
CA ASP A 150 -3.35 -15.26 4.19
C ASP A 150 -3.42 -15.44 2.66
N GLU A 151 -4.32 -14.72 1.99
CA GLU A 151 -4.40 -14.64 0.52
C GLU A 151 -3.13 -14.03 -0.11
N HIS A 152 -2.60 -12.96 0.50
CA HIS A 152 -1.36 -12.35 0.04
C HIS A 152 -0.14 -13.26 0.28
N LEU A 153 -0.19 -14.05 1.36
CA LEU A 153 0.84 -15.04 1.68
C LEU A 153 0.81 -16.18 0.66
N HIS A 154 -0.39 -16.66 0.31
CA HIS A 154 -0.59 -17.65 -0.74
C HIS A 154 -0.10 -17.13 -2.10
N GLN A 155 -0.50 -15.90 -2.49
CA GLN A 155 -0.01 -15.27 -3.72
C GLN A 155 1.51 -15.17 -3.76
N LEU A 156 2.16 -14.79 -2.66
CA LEU A 156 3.62 -14.74 -2.57
C LEU A 156 4.24 -16.11 -2.84
N PHE A 157 3.67 -17.19 -2.31
CA PHE A 157 4.17 -18.55 -2.52
C PHE A 157 4.05 -19.05 -3.96
N HIS A 158 3.05 -18.57 -4.70
CA HIS A 158 2.90 -18.86 -6.13
C HIS A 158 3.81 -18.00 -7.03
N MET A 159 4.57 -17.06 -6.46
CA MET A 159 5.53 -16.27 -7.22
C MET A 159 6.87 -17.02 -7.40
N SER A 160 7.60 -16.67 -8.47
CA SER A 160 8.96 -17.15 -8.68
C SER A 160 9.88 -16.80 -7.50
N ALA A 161 10.94 -17.59 -7.28
CA ALA A 161 11.93 -17.33 -6.24
C ALA A 161 12.56 -15.92 -6.36
N ALA A 162 12.84 -15.48 -7.60
CA ALA A 162 13.38 -14.14 -7.87
C ALA A 162 12.40 -13.02 -7.46
N SER A 163 11.10 -13.23 -7.69
CA SER A 163 10.05 -12.27 -7.30
C SER A 163 9.87 -12.22 -5.78
N ARG A 164 9.93 -13.37 -5.11
CA ARG A 164 9.89 -13.46 -3.64
C ARG A 164 11.10 -12.74 -3.02
N ASP A 165 12.30 -12.96 -3.57
CA ASP A 165 13.52 -12.32 -3.08
C ASP A 165 13.47 -10.79 -3.29
N THR A 166 12.96 -10.36 -4.44
CA THR A 166 12.73 -8.94 -4.72
C THR A 166 11.74 -8.31 -3.75
N PHE A 167 10.65 -9.00 -3.42
CA PHE A 167 9.67 -8.55 -2.45
C PHE A 167 10.31 -8.41 -1.06
N ILE A 168 11.04 -9.42 -0.59
CA ILE A 168 11.69 -9.43 0.72
C ILE A 168 12.77 -8.35 0.80
N SER A 169 13.60 -8.23 -0.23
CA SER A 169 14.60 -7.15 -0.33
C SER A 169 13.98 -5.76 -0.30
N GLN A 170 12.79 -5.56 -0.89
CA GLN A 170 12.08 -4.28 -0.82
C GLN A 170 11.40 -4.03 0.54
N ALA A 171 10.81 -5.07 1.11
CA ALA A 171 10.16 -5.01 2.42
C ALA A 171 11.19 -4.69 3.52
N LEU A 172 12.32 -5.41 3.49
CA LEU A 172 13.38 -5.31 4.48
C LEU A 172 14.39 -4.20 4.18
N GLY A 173 14.52 -3.76 2.92
CA GLY A 173 15.46 -2.70 2.51
C GLY A 173 15.09 -1.30 3.02
N ARG A 174 13.89 -1.11 3.55
CA ARG A 174 13.53 0.09 4.32
C ARG A 174 14.15 0.10 5.73
N MET A 175 14.58 -1.06 6.20
CA MET A 175 15.36 -1.24 7.42
C MET A 175 16.81 -1.56 7.05
N LYS A 176 17.77 -1.26 7.93
CA LYS A 176 19.18 -1.66 7.75
C LYS A 176 19.31 -3.18 7.98
N SER A 177 18.71 -3.98 7.11
CA SER A 177 18.75 -5.45 7.18
C SER A 177 20.04 -6.00 6.56
N THR A 178 20.68 -6.92 7.26
CA THR A 178 21.84 -7.65 6.74
C THR A 178 21.40 -8.68 5.70
N ILE A 179 22.33 -9.16 4.87
CA ILE A 179 22.05 -10.22 3.88
C ILE A 179 21.54 -11.48 4.60
N PHE A 180 22.18 -11.85 5.72
CA PHE A 180 21.79 -12.99 6.55
C PHE A 180 20.34 -12.90 7.06
N GLU A 181 19.89 -11.71 7.48
CA GLU A 181 18.51 -11.52 7.94
C GLU A 181 17.49 -11.67 6.81
N ARG A 182 17.83 -11.23 5.59
CA ARG A 182 16.96 -11.42 4.42
C ARG A 182 16.84 -12.88 4.05
N VAL A 183 17.96 -13.60 4.04
CA VAL A 183 18.00 -15.05 3.81
C VAL A 183 17.18 -15.77 4.87
N ALA A 184 17.34 -15.42 6.15
CA ALA A 184 16.58 -16.06 7.25
C ALA A 184 15.07 -15.82 7.13
N VAL A 185 14.63 -14.60 6.79
CA VAL A 185 13.21 -14.30 6.56
C VAL A 185 12.66 -15.07 5.36
N MET A 186 13.44 -15.17 4.27
CA MET A 186 13.07 -15.95 3.10
C MET A 186 12.93 -17.43 3.44
N ASP A 187 13.88 -18.00 4.18
CA ASP A 187 13.90 -19.41 4.59
C ASP A 187 12.68 -19.77 5.46
N ILE A 188 12.28 -18.86 6.36
CA ILE A 188 11.06 -19.01 7.17
C ILE A 188 9.81 -19.03 6.28
N LEU A 189 9.74 -18.17 5.27
CA LEU A 189 8.62 -18.14 4.32
C LEU A 189 8.58 -19.40 3.45
N GLU A 190 9.72 -19.93 3.03
CA GLU A 190 9.79 -21.19 2.29
C GLU A 190 9.40 -22.39 3.13
N ARG A 191 9.81 -22.45 4.40
CA ARG A 191 9.34 -23.48 5.33
C ARG A 191 7.83 -23.41 5.54
N MET A 192 7.27 -22.22 5.70
CA MET A 192 5.82 -22.02 5.78
C MET A 192 5.06 -22.45 4.52
N ASN A 193 5.71 -22.42 3.35
CA ASN A 193 5.16 -22.93 2.09
C ASN A 193 5.23 -24.47 2.03
N ASN A 194 6.35 -25.06 2.44
CA ASN A 194 6.56 -26.51 2.38
C ASN A 194 5.76 -27.27 3.45
N GLU A 195 5.45 -26.63 4.60
CA GLU A 195 4.52 -27.15 5.61
C GLU A 195 3.04 -27.17 5.13
N GLN A 196 2.76 -26.85 3.86
CA GLN A 196 1.44 -26.99 3.23
C GLN A 196 1.23 -28.31 2.46
N LEU A 197 2.19 -29.24 2.49
CA LEU A 197 2.01 -30.62 2.04
C LEU A 197 1.68 -31.54 3.22
#